data_AF-Q8QGZ3-F1
#
_entry.id   AF-Q8QGZ3-F1
#
_cell.length_a   1.000
_cell.length_b   1.000
_cell.length_c   1.000
_cell.angle_alpha   90.00
_cell.angle_beta   90.00
_cell.angle_gamma   90.00
#
_symmetry.space_group_name_H-M   'P 1'
#
loop_
_entity.id
_entity.type
_entity.pdbx_description
1 polymer ?
#
loop_
_entity_poly.entity_id
_entity_poly.type
_entity_poly.pdbx_seq_one_letter_code
_entity_poly.pdbx_strand_id
1 'polypeptide(L)' 'SVILFLNKQDLLAEKVLAGKSKIEDYFPEFARYTTPEDATPEPGEDPRVTRAKYFLREEFLRISTASGDGRHYCYPHS' A
#
# COMPACT_ATOMS: atom_id res chain seq x y z
N SER A 1 18.58 -2.77 -6.59
CA SER A 1 17.20 -2.25 -6.62
C SER A 1 16.29 -3.26 -5.96
N VAL A 2 15.23 -2.83 -5.29
CA VAL A 2 14.26 -3.73 -4.66
C VAL A 2 13.02 -3.77 -5.54
N ILE A 3 12.63 -4.94 -6.03
CA ILE A 3 11.35 -5.10 -6.71
C ILE A 3 10.36 -5.57 -5.65
N LEU A 4 9.43 -4.70 -5.26
CA LEU A 4 8.36 -5.03 -4.31
C LEU A 4 7.17 -5.59 -5.09
N PHE A 5 6.93 -6.89 -4.96
CA PHE A 5 5.67 -7.50 -5.36
C PHE A 5 4.76 -7.57 -4.13
N LEU A 6 3.71 -6.75 -4.11
CA LEU A 6 2.59 -6.94 -3.20
C LEU A 6 1.76 -8.14 -3.71
N ASN A 7 2.24 -9.35 -3.41
CA ASN A 7 1.54 -10.58 -3.76
C ASN A 7 0.22 -10.68 -2.96
N LYS A 8 -0.78 -11.39 -3.50
CA LYS A 8 -2.09 -11.64 -2.86
C LYS A 8 -2.98 -10.40 -2.67
N GLN A 9 -3.05 -9.53 -3.69
CA GLN A 9 -3.91 -8.35 -3.65
C GLN A 9 -5.41 -8.69 -3.58
N ASP A 10 -5.80 -9.83 -4.13
CA ASP A 10 -7.11 -10.44 -4.00
C ASP A 10 -7.47 -10.69 -2.52
N LEU A 11 -6.60 -11.35 -1.77
CA LEU A 11 -6.81 -11.62 -0.35
C LEU A 11 -6.78 -10.35 0.50
N LEU A 12 -5.97 -9.35 0.13
CA LEU A 12 -6.00 -8.04 0.77
C LEU A 12 -7.36 -7.36 0.58
N ALA A 13 -7.86 -7.35 -0.66
CA ALA A 13 -9.16 -6.77 -0.99
C ALA A 13 -10.28 -7.45 -0.19
N GLU A 14 -10.31 -8.79 -0.18
CA GLU A 14 -11.30 -9.55 0.61
C GLU A 14 -11.25 -9.20 2.10
N LYS A 15 -10.06 -9.10 2.70
CA LYS A 15 -9.91 -8.77 4.12
C LYS A 15 -10.36 -7.34 4.45
N VAL A 16 -9.98 -6.38 3.61
CA VAL A 16 -10.37 -4.97 3.76
C VAL A 16 -11.88 -4.82 3.65
N LEU A 17 -12.50 -5.48 2.66
CA LEU A 17 -13.94 -5.43 2.44
C LEU A 17 -14.73 -6.17 3.52
N ALA A 18 -14.20 -7.28 4.02
CA ALA A 18 -14.81 -8.03 5.12
C ALA A 18 -14.83 -7.24 6.44
N GLY A 19 -13.89 -6.31 6.64
CA GLY A 19 -13.85 -5.40 7.80
C GLY A 19 -13.64 -6.07 9.16
N LYS A 20 -13.38 -7.39 9.19
CA LYS A 20 -13.19 -8.18 10.42
C LYS A 20 -11.84 -7.91 11.10
N SER A 21 -10.83 -7.52 10.32
CA SER A 21 -9.48 -7.22 10.78
C SER A 21 -9.08 -5.89 10.16
N LYS A 22 -9.05 -4.84 10.97
CA LYS A 22 -8.77 -3.49 10.49
C LYS A 22 -7.27 -3.26 10.40
N ILE A 23 -6.82 -2.47 9.43
CA ILE A 23 -5.40 -2.20 9.24
C ILE A 23 -4.89 -1.30 10.37
N GLU A 24 -5.71 -0.36 10.82
CA GLU A 24 -5.39 0.55 11.93
C GLU A 24 -5.15 -0.14 13.28
N ASP A 25 -5.63 -1.37 13.47
CA ASP A 25 -5.36 -2.15 14.69
C ASP A 25 -3.89 -2.61 14.75
N TYR A 26 -3.22 -2.70 13.60
CA TYR A 26 -1.81 -3.11 13.48
C TYR A 26 -0.89 -1.94 13.12
N PHE A 27 -1.40 -0.97 12.35
CA PHE A 27 -0.70 0.22 11.89
C PHE A 27 -1.53 1.46 12.21
N PRO A 28 -1.42 2.03 13.42
CA PRO A 28 -2.22 3.18 13.86
C PRO A 28 -2.22 4.38 12.90
N GLU A 29 -1.13 4.57 12.17
CA GLU A 29 -0.91 5.60 11.15
C GLU A 29 -1.93 5.51 10.01
N PHE A 30 -2.41 4.29 9.70
CA PHE A 30 -3.44 4.08 8.68
C PHE A 30 -4.70 4.88 8.97
N ALA A 31 -5.07 5.09 10.25
CA ALA A 31 -6.25 5.85 10.62
C ALA A 31 -6.23 7.30 10.10
N ARG A 32 -5.04 7.90 10.01
CA ARG A 32 -4.82 9.27 9.51
C ARG A 32 -4.43 9.33 8.03
N TYR A 33 -4.07 8.18 7.46
CA TYR A 33 -3.62 8.09 6.09
C TYR A 33 -4.73 8.44 5.10
N THR A 34 -4.44 9.27 4.11
CA THR A 34 -5.35 9.59 3.00
C THR A 34 -4.74 9.09 1.70
N THR A 35 -5.56 8.54 0.81
CA THR A 35 -5.10 8.15 -0.52
C THR A 35 -4.54 9.38 -1.25
N PRO A 36 -3.33 9.30 -1.85
CA PRO A 36 -2.75 10.38 -2.64
C PRO A 36 -3.62 10.78 -3.82
N GLU A 37 -3.55 12.06 -4.24
CA GLU A 37 -4.34 12.57 -5.37
C GLU A 37 -3.88 11.98 -6.73
N ASP A 38 -2.62 11.58 -6.84
CA ASP A 38 -2.03 10.93 -8.01
C ASP A 38 -2.25 9.41 -8.02
N ALA A 39 -3.01 8.87 -7.06
CA ALA A 39 -3.34 7.46 -7.05
C ALA A 39 -4.19 7.07 -8.27
N THR A 40 -3.77 6.01 -8.96
CA THR A 40 -4.48 5.39 -10.08
C THR A 40 -5.15 4.09 -9.62
N PRO A 41 -6.38 4.12 -9.08
CA PRO A 41 -7.14 2.91 -8.73
C PRO A 41 -7.56 2.12 -9.97
N GLU A 42 -7.74 0.82 -9.82
CA GLU A 42 -8.33 -0.01 -10.87
C GLU A 42 -9.83 0.32 -11.05
N PRO A 43 -10.37 0.25 -12.29
CA PRO A 43 -11.80 0.50 -12.51
C PRO A 43 -12.68 -0.44 -11.68
N GLY A 44 -13.56 0.12 -10.85
CA GLY A 44 -14.45 -0.65 -9.97
C GLY A 44 -13.82 -1.10 -8.65
N GLU A 45 -12.57 -0.71 -8.37
CA GLU A 45 -11.94 -0.96 -7.07
C GLU A 45 -12.60 -0.12 -5.97
N ASP A 46 -12.83 -0.75 -4.81
CA ASP A 46 -13.34 -0.03 -3.64
C ASP A 46 -12.27 0.94 -3.10
N PRO A 47 -12.62 2.21 -2.82
CA PRO A 47 -11.66 3.19 -2.32
C PRO A 47 -10.90 2.77 -1.05
N ARG A 48 -11.50 1.90 -0.22
CA ARG A 48 -10.84 1.35 0.98
C ARG A 48 -9.70 0.40 0.60
N VAL A 49 -9.89 -0.39 -0.45
CA VAL A 49 -8.87 -1.30 -0.99
C VAL A 49 -7.74 -0.49 -1.62
N THR A 50 -8.07 0.52 -2.43
CA THR A 50 -7.07 1.46 -2.97
C THR A 50 -6.26 2.09 -1.85
N ARG A 51 -6.91 2.68 -0.84
CA ARG A 51 -6.24 3.31 0.30
C ARG A 51 -5.28 2.35 1.02
N ALA A 52 -5.72 1.11 1.27
CA ALA A 52 -4.91 0.08 1.89
C ALA A 52 -3.67 -0.31 1.05
N LYS A 53 -3.84 -0.50 -0.27
CA LYS A 53 -2.74 -0.82 -1.20
C LYS A 53 -1.67 0.28 -1.19
N TYR A 54 -2.10 1.54 -1.27
CA TYR A 54 -1.19 2.68 -1.28
C TYR A 54 -0.46 2.86 0.05
N PHE A 55 -1.18 2.74 1.18
CA PHE A 55 -0.54 2.80 2.50
C PHE A 55 0.57 1.75 2.65
N LEU A 56 0.27 0.48 2.34
CA LEU A 56 1.26 -0.59 2.45
C LEU A 56 2.47 -0.34 1.54
N ARG A 57 2.23 0.09 0.29
CA ARG A 57 3.29 0.47 -0.64
C ARG A 57 4.19 1.57 -0.05
N GLU A 58 3.62 2.61 0.55
CA GLU A 58 4.39 3.69 1.15
C GLU A 58 5.20 3.24 2.37
N GLU A 59 4.65 2.39 3.23
CA GLU A 59 5.39 1.82 4.37
C GLU A 59 6.61 1.03 3.90
N PHE A 60 6.46 0.18 2.87
CA PHE A 60 7.59 -0.53 2.27
C PHE A 60 8.61 0.42 1.63
N LEU A 61 8.14 1.45 0.94
CA LEU A 61 9.03 2.46 0.34
C LEU A 61 9.82 3.20 1.42
N ARG A 62 9.19 3.59 2.53
CA ARG A 62 9.86 4.26 3.66
C ARG A 62 10.97 3.40 4.24
N ILE A 63 10.74 2.09 4.41
CA ILE A 63 11.78 1.16 4.86
C ILE A 63 12.91 1.05 3.81
N SER A 64 12.57 1.00 2.52
CA SER A 64 13.56 0.86 1.45
C SER A 64 14.43 2.10 1.24
N THR A 65 13.90 3.30 1.52
CA THR A 65 14.61 4.58 1.37
C THR A 65 15.35 4.99 2.64
N ALA A 66 14.97 4.46 3.82
CA ALA A 66 15.67 4.70 5.07
C ALA A 66 17.12 4.18 5.07
N SER A 67 17.43 3.15 4.27
CA SER A 67 18.79 2.60 4.11
C SER A 67 19.60 3.27 2.98
N GLY A 68 19.24 4.50 2.60
CA GLY A 68 19.69 5.18 1.40
C GLY A 68 21.21 5.29 1.22
N ASP A 69 21.79 4.34 0.50
CA ASP A 69 23.05 4.52 -0.24
C ASP A 69 22.73 4.76 -1.74
N GLY A 70 22.03 5.86 -2.01
CA GLY A 70 22.01 6.62 -3.27
C GLY A 70 21.86 5.93 -4.64
N ARG A 71 21.50 4.65 -4.76
CA ARG A 71 21.59 3.92 -6.06
C ARG A 71 20.37 3.12 -6.51
N HIS A 72 19.20 3.20 -5.87
CA HIS A 72 18.07 2.33 -6.23
C HIS A 72 16.81 3.12 -6.62
N TYR A 73 16.56 3.21 -7.93
CA TYR A 73 15.27 3.60 -8.50
C TYR A 73 14.29 2.42 -8.39
N CYS A 74 13.17 2.61 -7.70
CA CYS A 74 12.06 1.66 -7.66
C CYS A 74 10.99 2.10 -8.67
N TYR A 75 10.77 1.27 -9.69
CA TYR A 75 9.66 1.42 -10.62
C TYR A 75 8.55 0.42 -10.24
N PRO A 76 7.43 0.89 -9.68
CA PRO A 76 6.28 0.05 -9.45
C PRO A 76 5.58 -0.23 -10.78
N HIS A 77 5.40 -1.51 -11.09
CA HIS A 77 4.52 -1.94 -12.17
C HIS A 77 3.16 -2.34 -11.59
N SER A 78 2.11 -1.81 -12.22
CA SER A 78 0.70 -2.14 -12.04
C SER A 78 0.39 -3.60 -12.32
#